data_AF-A0A7S4ACK2-F1
#
_entry.id   AF-A0A7S4ACK2-F1
#
_cell.length_a   1.000
_cell.length_b   1.000
_cell.length_c   1.000
_cell.angle_alpha   90.00
_cell.angle_beta   90.00
_cell.angle_gamma   90.00
#
_symmetry.space_group_name_H-M   'P 1'
#
loop_
_entity.id
_entity.type
_entity.pdbx_description
1 polymer ?
#
loop_
_entity_poly.entity_id
_entity_poly.type
_entity_poly.pdbx_seq_one_letter_code
_entity_poly.pdbx_strand_id
1 'polypeptide(L)'
;TQCWCGVLLSPYRRCFSALGFDEYEDAHSDGLQILRYNVSKAYNSHLDWIEDTTGELKHDYESAGTGGNRFSTILLYMSDLGDGDGGETVFPKGVPTNIPEEERITKEEARKQLRASEHGNVLKHGSWEEELTVQCRSQLSVRPHSSRAVLFYSQHPNGEVDKSSLHGACPVLNDQKYAANLWVWNTPRTGYDGSPIKKKFQGSEGATVVSSVNTKINGVFSNSGKNPMMDQAELLYMDTFWGKLGKNDPDLSVNTYQGHTWNVKVDGKIVKTWEIREKNGLVQKMVI
;
A
#
# COMPACT_ATOMS: atom_id res chain seq x y z
N THR A 1 30.26 -6.10 -14.43
CA THR A 1 29.53 -5.36 -13.37
C THR A 1 28.16 -4.85 -13.82
N GLN A 2 27.94 -4.44 -15.08
CA GLN A 2 26.63 -3.98 -15.57
C GLN A 2 25.47 -5.01 -15.53
N CYS A 3 25.73 -6.31 -15.69
CA CYS A 3 24.66 -7.33 -15.65
C CYS A 3 23.98 -7.47 -14.28
N TRP A 4 24.70 -7.24 -13.17
CA TRP A 4 24.15 -7.44 -11.82
C TRP A 4 23.21 -6.30 -11.39
N CYS A 5 23.49 -5.05 -11.80
CA CYS A 5 22.57 -3.94 -11.57
C CYS A 5 21.24 -4.12 -12.30
N GLY A 6 21.25 -4.67 -13.53
CA GLY A 6 20.02 -4.92 -14.30
C GLY A 6 19.11 -5.98 -13.68
N VAL A 7 19.69 -7.04 -13.10
CA VAL A 7 18.93 -8.11 -12.43
C VAL A 7 18.27 -7.60 -11.15
N LEU A 8 18.96 -6.74 -10.39
CA LEU A 8 18.41 -6.18 -9.14
C LEU A 8 17.42 -5.04 -9.38
N LEU A 9 17.58 -4.20 -10.42
CA LEU A 9 16.62 -3.13 -10.73
C LEU A 9 15.31 -3.65 -11.33
N SER A 10 15.33 -4.81 -11.98
CA SER A 10 14.17 -5.35 -12.70
C SER A 10 12.95 -5.61 -11.79
N PRO A 11 13.11 -6.22 -10.59
CA PRO A 11 12.03 -6.31 -9.61
C PRO A 11 11.44 -4.95 -9.22
N TYR A 12 12.28 -3.95 -8.91
CA TYR A 12 11.80 -2.62 -8.53
C TYR A 12 10.96 -1.96 -9.62
N ARG A 13 11.44 -1.98 -10.87
CA ARG A 13 10.69 -1.42 -12.01
C ARG A 13 9.35 -2.09 -12.22
N ARG A 14 9.27 -3.42 -12.10
CA ARG A 14 7.99 -4.14 -12.20
C ARG A 14 7.05 -3.80 -11.06
N CYS A 15 7.56 -3.69 -9.84
CA CYS A 15 6.77 -3.28 -8.68
C CYS A 15 6.21 -1.86 -8.84
N PHE A 16 7.04 -0.92 -9.30
CA PHE A 16 6.63 0.46 -9.55
C PHE A 16 5.60 0.55 -10.70
N SER A 17 5.83 -0.19 -11.78
CA SER A 17 4.87 -0.27 -12.88
C SER A 17 3.52 -0.86 -12.43
N ALA A 18 3.50 -1.85 -11.54
CA ALA A 18 2.27 -2.39 -10.96
C ALA A 18 1.51 -1.38 -10.08
N LEU A 19 2.19 -0.34 -9.59
CA LEU A 19 1.61 0.77 -8.84
C LEU A 19 1.22 1.96 -9.74
N GLY A 20 1.48 1.89 -11.05
CA GLY A 20 1.19 2.94 -12.02
C GLY A 20 2.28 4.02 -12.16
N PHE A 21 3.50 3.78 -11.68
CA PHE A 21 4.64 4.66 -11.98
C PHE A 21 5.27 4.32 -13.33
N ASP A 22 5.57 5.35 -14.13
CA ASP A 22 6.26 5.20 -15.42
C ASP A 22 7.71 4.72 -15.26
N GLU A 23 8.37 5.20 -14.21
CA GLU A 23 9.76 4.89 -13.91
C GLU A 23 9.96 4.50 -12.45
N TYR A 24 11.07 3.82 -12.18
CA TYR A 24 11.49 3.53 -10.82
C TYR A 24 12.15 4.76 -10.21
N GLU A 25 11.62 5.22 -9.07
CA GLU A 25 12.16 6.34 -8.29
C GLU A 25 12.72 5.84 -6.96
N ASP A 26 14.05 5.81 -6.84
CA ASP A 26 14.75 5.32 -5.63
C ASP A 26 14.34 6.08 -4.37
N ALA A 27 14.09 7.39 -4.49
CA ALA A 27 13.62 8.26 -3.41
C ALA A 27 12.26 7.81 -2.82
N HIS A 28 11.44 7.11 -3.60
CA HIS A 28 10.12 6.64 -3.19
C HIS A 28 10.13 5.18 -2.72
N SER A 29 11.29 4.51 -2.70
CA SER A 29 11.36 3.13 -2.22
C SER A 29 12.30 2.98 -1.06
N ASP A 30 11.91 2.11 -0.12
CA ASP A 30 12.90 1.49 0.74
C ASP A 30 13.71 0.44 -0.03
N GLY A 31 14.86 0.07 0.52
CA GLY A 31 15.59 -1.10 0.05
C GLY A 31 14.74 -2.37 0.22
N LEU A 32 14.94 -3.36 -0.67
CA LEU A 32 14.23 -4.62 -0.61
C LEU A 32 14.63 -5.36 0.68
N GLN A 33 13.68 -5.56 1.57
CA GLN A 33 13.93 -6.25 2.84
C GLN A 33 13.67 -7.74 2.66
N ILE A 34 14.72 -8.56 2.72
CA ILE A 34 14.61 -10.02 2.68
C ILE A 34 14.32 -10.56 4.09
N LEU A 35 13.32 -11.42 4.18
CA LEU A 35 12.84 -12.05 5.39
C LEU A 35 13.00 -13.57 5.29
N ARG A 36 13.43 -14.20 6.40
CA ARG A 36 13.47 -15.65 6.57
C ARG A 36 12.78 -16.03 7.87
N TYR A 37 11.73 -16.84 7.77
CA TYR A 37 11.03 -17.42 8.92
C TYR A 37 11.29 -18.92 8.96
N ASN A 38 11.88 -19.38 10.07
CA ASN A 38 11.97 -20.80 10.39
C ASN A 38 10.65 -21.27 11.02
N VAL A 39 10.48 -22.59 11.18
CA VAL A 39 9.36 -23.19 11.93
C VAL A 39 9.14 -22.49 13.27
N SER A 40 7.87 -22.31 13.64
CA SER A 40 7.31 -21.53 14.76
C SER A 40 7.49 -20.02 14.69
N LYS A 41 8.30 -19.47 13.75
CA LYS A 41 8.48 -18.02 13.65
C LYS A 41 7.30 -17.39 12.96
N ALA A 42 6.88 -16.27 13.52
CA ALA A 42 5.75 -15.46 13.09
C ALA A 42 6.10 -13.97 13.22
N TYR A 43 5.23 -13.11 12.70
CA TYR A 43 5.27 -11.68 12.93
C TYR A 43 3.89 -11.21 13.34
N ASN A 44 3.79 -10.54 14.48
CA ASN A 44 2.54 -10.03 15.00
C ASN A 44 1.90 -9.02 14.04
N SER A 45 0.57 -8.91 14.11
CA SER A 45 -0.17 -8.00 13.24
C SER A 45 0.22 -6.54 13.51
N HIS A 46 0.51 -5.80 12.45
CA HIS A 46 1.00 -4.42 12.49
C HIS A 46 0.55 -3.66 11.24
N LEU A 47 0.77 -2.34 11.26
CA LEU A 47 0.66 -1.48 10.08
C LEU A 47 2.07 -1.17 9.58
N ASP A 48 2.24 -1.09 8.27
CA ASP A 48 3.48 -0.60 7.66
C ASP A 48 3.60 0.93 7.70
N TRP A 49 2.49 1.61 8.00
CA TRP A 49 2.42 3.04 8.25
C TRP A 49 3.30 3.43 9.44
N ILE A 50 4.11 4.47 9.27
CA ILE A 50 5.02 4.96 10.30
C ILE A 50 4.30 5.99 11.17
N GLU A 51 4.17 5.70 12.46
CA GLU A 51 3.70 6.66 13.46
C GLU A 51 4.89 7.28 14.19
N ASP A 52 5.06 8.61 14.09
CA ASP A 52 6.02 9.33 14.94
C ASP A 52 5.40 9.65 16.30
N THR A 53 5.40 8.67 17.19
CA THR A 53 4.87 8.79 18.56
C THR A 53 5.66 9.77 19.43
N THR A 54 6.94 10.00 19.10
CA THR A 54 7.82 10.92 19.86
C THR A 54 7.67 12.36 19.41
N GLY A 55 7.26 12.57 18.15
CA GLY A 55 7.26 13.87 17.51
C GLY A 55 8.65 14.37 17.12
N GLU A 56 9.72 13.62 17.39
CA GLU A 56 11.11 14.03 17.23
C GLU A 56 11.75 13.61 15.90
N LEU A 57 11.03 12.88 15.06
CA LEU A 57 11.54 12.57 13.72
C LEU A 57 11.47 13.82 12.84
N LYS A 58 12.57 14.07 12.11
CA LYS A 58 12.69 15.23 11.20
C LYS A 58 11.69 15.18 10.06
N HIS A 59 11.47 13.98 9.52
CA HIS A 59 10.53 13.72 8.45
C HIS A 59 9.09 13.93 8.91
N ASP A 60 8.28 14.56 8.05
CA ASP A 60 6.86 14.76 8.29
C ASP A 60 6.09 13.53 7.77
N TYR A 61 5.62 12.69 8.71
CA TYR A 61 4.89 11.46 8.41
C TYR A 61 3.38 11.65 8.23
N GLU A 62 2.88 12.88 8.38
CA GLU A 62 1.45 13.21 8.25
C GLU A 62 1.05 13.36 6.76
N SER A 63 0.82 12.23 6.09
CA SER A 63 0.47 12.21 4.66
C SER A 63 -0.90 12.79 4.35
N ALA A 64 -1.82 12.93 5.32
CA ALA A 64 -3.06 13.67 5.10
C ALA A 64 -2.79 15.18 4.99
N GLY A 65 -1.64 15.65 5.46
CA GLY A 65 -1.13 17.01 5.34
C GLY A 65 -0.12 17.16 4.21
N THR A 66 1.00 17.81 4.52
CA THR A 66 2.13 18.01 3.61
C THR A 66 3.22 16.95 3.76
N GLY A 67 3.03 16.00 4.66
CA GLY A 67 3.95 14.91 4.92
C GLY A 67 3.90 13.81 3.88
N GLY A 68 4.64 12.74 4.15
CA GLY A 68 4.52 11.49 3.41
C GLY A 68 4.97 10.30 4.23
N ASN A 69 4.50 9.13 3.84
CA ASN A 69 4.64 7.88 4.55
C ASN A 69 4.68 6.73 3.53
N ARG A 70 4.85 5.51 4.03
CA ARG A 70 4.68 4.31 3.21
C ARG A 70 3.21 4.21 2.81
N PHE A 71 2.95 4.30 1.51
CA PHE A 71 1.59 4.28 0.99
C PHE A 71 1.19 2.90 0.49
N SER A 72 2.16 2.08 0.07
CA SER A 72 1.93 0.72 -0.39
C SER A 72 3.06 -0.21 0.00
N THR A 73 2.69 -1.49 0.13
CA THR A 73 3.62 -2.59 0.38
C THR A 73 3.42 -3.66 -0.67
N ILE A 74 4.53 -4.10 -1.25
CA ILE A 74 4.59 -5.26 -2.13
C ILE A 74 5.40 -6.35 -1.43
N LEU A 75 4.73 -7.44 -1.05
CA LEU A 75 5.33 -8.62 -0.45
C LEU A 75 5.52 -9.68 -1.52
N LEU A 76 6.77 -10.03 -1.82
CA LEU A 76 7.15 -11.06 -2.77
C LEU A 76 7.44 -12.37 -2.04
N TYR A 77 6.74 -13.46 -2.39
CA TYR A 77 7.06 -14.78 -1.86
C TYR A 77 8.12 -15.48 -2.70
N MET A 78 9.09 -16.09 -2.01
CA MET A 78 10.21 -16.82 -2.61
C MET A 78 10.24 -18.30 -2.20
N SER A 79 9.30 -18.73 -1.37
CA SER A 79 9.09 -20.13 -0.96
C SER A 79 7.71 -20.63 -1.38
N ASP A 80 7.62 -21.92 -1.64
CA ASP A 80 6.38 -22.67 -1.76
C ASP A 80 6.07 -23.35 -0.43
N LEU A 81 5.00 -22.92 0.24
CA LEU A 81 4.47 -23.61 1.42
C LEU A 81 3.10 -24.19 1.06
N GLY A 82 2.88 -25.46 1.38
CA GLY A 82 1.66 -26.20 1.11
C GLY A 82 0.50 -25.85 2.04
N ASP A 83 -0.66 -26.46 1.79
CA ASP A 83 -1.82 -26.26 2.64
C ASP A 83 -1.59 -26.87 4.02
N GLY A 84 -1.71 -26.06 5.07
CA GLY A 84 -1.44 -26.48 6.45
C GLY A 84 0.00 -26.28 6.94
N ASP A 85 0.94 -25.90 6.06
CA ASP A 85 2.33 -25.60 6.42
C ASP A 85 2.49 -24.24 7.14
N GLY A 86 1.43 -23.43 7.19
CA GLY A 86 1.42 -22.11 7.79
C GLY A 86 2.19 -21.06 6.97
N GLY A 87 2.68 -20.03 7.65
CA GLY A 87 3.47 -18.97 7.00
C GLY A 87 2.66 -18.00 6.13
N GLU A 88 1.34 -18.04 6.13
CA GLU A 88 0.50 -17.10 5.38
C GLU A 88 0.74 -15.65 5.80
N THR A 89 0.38 -14.71 4.92
CA THR A 89 0.19 -13.31 5.33
C THR A 89 -1.28 -13.11 5.60
N VAL A 90 -1.63 -12.83 6.85
CA VAL A 90 -3.02 -12.65 7.30
C VAL A 90 -3.36 -11.17 7.38
N PHE A 91 -4.57 -10.82 6.97
CA PHE A 91 -5.20 -9.52 7.16
C PHE A 91 -6.36 -9.70 8.15
N PRO A 92 -6.17 -9.49 9.47
CA PRO A 92 -7.18 -9.88 10.46
C PRO A 92 -8.51 -9.13 10.36
N LYS A 93 -8.56 -8.01 9.63
CA LYS A 93 -9.77 -7.25 9.34
C LYS A 93 -10.35 -7.53 7.94
N GLY A 94 -9.62 -8.28 7.13
CA GLY A 94 -10.03 -8.67 5.79
C GLY A 94 -10.84 -9.95 5.82
N VAL A 95 -11.78 -10.07 4.88
CA VAL A 95 -12.64 -11.24 4.75
C VAL A 95 -12.42 -11.87 3.37
N PRO A 96 -12.31 -13.21 3.25
CA PRO A 96 -12.18 -13.86 1.95
C PRO A 96 -13.40 -13.57 1.08
N THR A 97 -13.20 -12.88 -0.05
CA THR A 97 -14.26 -12.47 -0.97
C THR A 97 -14.68 -13.59 -1.93
N ASN A 98 -13.82 -14.60 -2.09
CA ASN A 98 -14.02 -15.76 -2.94
C ASN A 98 -14.69 -16.95 -2.23
N ILE A 99 -15.00 -16.81 -0.93
CA ILE A 99 -15.65 -17.85 -0.12
C ILE A 99 -16.98 -17.29 0.40
N PRO A 100 -18.12 -17.93 0.09
CA PRO A 100 -19.44 -17.59 0.65
C PRO A 100 -19.40 -17.55 2.18
N GLU A 101 -20.18 -16.68 2.80
CA GLU A 101 -20.12 -16.46 4.25
C GLU A 101 -20.41 -17.74 5.06
N GLU A 102 -21.36 -18.54 4.58
CA GLU A 102 -21.77 -19.82 5.13
C GLU A 102 -20.69 -20.91 5.05
N GLU A 103 -19.73 -20.79 4.13
CA GLU A 103 -18.61 -21.73 3.97
C GLU A 103 -17.37 -21.29 4.75
N ARG A 104 -17.37 -20.10 5.35
CA ARG A 104 -16.21 -19.59 6.09
C ARG A 104 -16.04 -20.33 7.40
N ILE A 105 -14.81 -20.76 7.64
CA ILE A 105 -14.44 -21.50 8.84
C ILE A 105 -14.43 -20.55 10.04
N THR A 106 -15.13 -20.93 11.12
CA THR A 106 -15.13 -20.16 12.38
C THR A 106 -13.78 -20.30 13.08
N LYS A 107 -13.45 -19.37 13.98
CA LYS A 107 -12.22 -19.47 14.79
C LYS A 107 -12.15 -20.75 15.63
N GLU A 108 -13.29 -21.22 16.13
CA GLU A 108 -13.38 -22.45 16.92
C GLU A 108 -13.04 -23.67 16.08
N GLU A 109 -13.63 -23.76 14.87
CA GLU A 109 -13.35 -24.85 13.93
C GLU A 109 -11.90 -24.78 13.43
N ALA A 110 -11.39 -23.60 13.08
CA ALA A 110 -10.00 -23.39 12.70
C ALA A 110 -9.03 -23.87 13.78
N ARG A 111 -9.33 -23.61 15.06
CA ARG A 111 -8.52 -24.08 16.19
C ARG A 111 -8.57 -25.59 16.35
N LYS A 112 -9.75 -26.19 16.20
CA LYS A 112 -9.92 -27.65 16.24
C LYS A 112 -9.13 -28.33 15.13
N GLN A 113 -9.22 -27.81 13.90
CA GLN A 113 -8.46 -28.29 12.76
C GLN A 113 -6.95 -28.13 12.94
N LEU A 114 -6.49 -27.02 13.54
CA LEU A 114 -5.06 -26.82 13.83
C LEU A 114 -4.55 -27.89 14.78
N ARG A 115 -5.23 -28.09 15.91
CA ARG A 115 -4.82 -29.06 16.93
C ARG A 115 -4.89 -30.51 16.44
N ALA A 116 -5.80 -30.81 15.51
CA ALA A 116 -5.93 -32.13 14.89
C ALA A 116 -4.95 -32.36 13.72
N SER A 117 -4.29 -31.31 13.21
CA SER A 117 -3.37 -31.44 12.08
C SER A 117 -2.04 -32.08 12.49
N GLU A 118 -1.28 -32.57 11.50
CA GLU A 118 0.06 -33.13 11.69
C GLU A 118 1.00 -32.19 12.46
N HIS A 119 0.84 -30.88 12.25
CA HIS A 119 1.66 -29.84 12.89
C HIS A 119 1.00 -29.20 14.12
N GLY A 120 -0.07 -29.79 14.66
CA GLY A 120 -0.84 -29.23 15.78
C GLY A 120 -0.04 -29.06 17.08
N ASN A 121 1.10 -29.75 17.21
CA ASN A 121 1.99 -29.68 18.37
C ASN A 121 3.20 -28.75 18.18
N VAL A 122 3.36 -28.11 17.00
CA VAL A 122 4.47 -27.18 16.73
C VAL A 122 4.36 -25.92 17.58
N LEU A 123 3.13 -25.49 17.87
CA LEU A 123 2.84 -24.30 18.66
C LEU A 123 2.34 -24.69 20.04
N LYS A 124 2.68 -23.89 21.06
CA LYS A 124 2.15 -24.06 22.41
C LYS A 124 0.65 -23.72 22.43
N HIS A 125 -0.20 -24.58 22.99
CA HIS A 125 -1.62 -24.28 23.15
C HIS A 125 -1.85 -23.04 24.03
N GLY A 126 -2.77 -22.17 23.61
CA GLY A 126 -3.08 -20.90 24.25
C GLY A 126 -2.03 -19.81 24.03
N SER A 127 -1.02 -20.06 23.19
CA SER A 127 -0.04 -19.04 22.79
C SER A 127 -0.64 -18.03 21.81
N TRP A 128 0.01 -16.87 21.68
CA TRP A 128 -0.40 -15.87 20.70
C TRP A 128 -0.13 -16.36 19.26
N GLU A 129 0.86 -17.23 19.06
CA GLU A 129 1.14 -17.87 17.78
C GLU A 129 0.01 -18.82 17.38
N GLU A 130 -0.54 -19.61 18.31
CA GLU A 130 -1.73 -20.45 18.06
C GLU A 130 -2.93 -19.57 17.66
N GLU A 131 -3.18 -18.49 18.41
CA GLU A 131 -4.28 -17.57 18.11
C GLU A 131 -4.09 -16.87 16.76
N LEU A 132 -2.87 -16.48 16.41
CA LEU A 132 -2.58 -15.91 15.09
C LEU A 132 -2.85 -16.94 13.99
N THR A 133 -2.42 -18.19 14.15
CA THR A 133 -2.69 -19.27 13.18
C THR A 133 -4.19 -19.51 13.01
N VAL A 134 -4.96 -19.43 14.09
CA VAL A 134 -6.43 -19.50 14.05
C VAL A 134 -7.01 -18.35 13.24
N GLN A 135 -6.49 -17.12 13.38
CA GLN A 135 -6.88 -16.00 12.53
C GLN A 135 -6.52 -16.25 11.06
N CYS A 136 -5.34 -16.79 10.78
CA CYS A 136 -4.90 -17.09 9.41
C CYS A 136 -5.81 -18.07 8.68
N ARG A 137 -6.38 -19.03 9.41
CA ARG A 137 -7.30 -20.04 8.86
C ARG A 137 -8.75 -19.56 8.74
N SER A 138 -9.12 -18.47 9.41
CA SER A 138 -10.52 -17.99 9.49
C SER A 138 -10.75 -16.61 8.86
N GLN A 139 -9.69 -15.84 8.61
CA GLN A 139 -9.74 -14.50 8.01
C GLN A 139 -9.09 -14.51 6.62
N LEU A 140 -9.09 -13.35 5.94
CA LEU A 140 -8.34 -13.19 4.70
C LEU A 140 -6.85 -13.47 4.95
N SER A 141 -6.33 -14.48 4.29
CA SER A 141 -4.91 -14.79 4.32
C SER A 141 -4.43 -15.20 2.93
N VAL A 142 -3.16 -14.94 2.66
CA VAL A 142 -2.52 -15.31 1.40
C VAL A 142 -1.40 -16.30 1.69
N ARG A 143 -1.53 -17.49 1.13
CA ARG A 143 -0.53 -18.55 1.25
C ARG A 143 0.74 -18.22 0.46
N PRO A 144 1.95 -18.45 1.02
CA PRO A 144 3.20 -18.29 0.30
C PRO A 144 3.30 -19.30 -0.83
N HIS A 145 3.49 -18.79 -2.03
CA HIS A 145 3.80 -19.56 -3.21
C HIS A 145 4.87 -18.78 -3.96
N SER A 146 5.95 -19.44 -4.36
CA SER A 146 7.04 -18.83 -5.10
C SER A 146 6.49 -18.10 -6.32
N SER A 147 7.00 -16.91 -6.59
CA SER A 147 6.54 -15.97 -7.64
C SER A 147 5.19 -15.29 -7.43
N ARG A 148 4.46 -15.58 -6.35
CA ARG A 148 3.28 -14.80 -5.96
C ARG A 148 3.70 -13.52 -5.24
N ALA A 149 2.99 -12.43 -5.51
CA ALA A 149 3.12 -11.17 -4.81
C ALA A 149 1.79 -10.78 -4.15
N VAL A 150 1.86 -10.11 -3.01
CA VAL A 150 0.72 -9.44 -2.37
C VAL A 150 1.00 -7.94 -2.42
N LEU A 151 0.06 -7.19 -2.98
CA LEU A 151 0.06 -5.73 -2.98
C LEU A 151 -1.10 -5.25 -2.10
N PHE A 152 -0.82 -4.35 -1.19
CA PHE A 152 -1.84 -3.66 -0.40
C PHE A 152 -1.41 -2.22 -0.11
N TYR A 153 -2.39 -1.35 0.13
CA TYR A 153 -2.17 0.06 0.43
C TYR A 153 -2.26 0.28 1.94
N SER A 154 -1.31 1.04 2.50
CA SER A 154 -1.29 1.40 3.92
C SER A 154 -2.02 2.73 4.20
N GLN A 155 -2.43 3.44 3.16
CA GLN A 155 -3.13 4.71 3.27
C GLN A 155 -4.30 4.79 2.28
N HIS A 156 -5.31 5.55 2.65
CA HIS A 156 -6.41 5.96 1.79
C HIS A 156 -5.97 7.07 0.82
N PRO A 157 -6.73 7.30 -0.27
CA PRO A 157 -6.45 8.38 -1.23
C PRO A 157 -6.35 9.79 -0.65
N ASN A 158 -6.99 10.03 0.50
CA ASN A 158 -6.93 11.30 1.24
C ASN A 158 -5.65 11.45 2.09
N GLY A 159 -4.76 10.46 2.08
CA GLY A 159 -3.52 10.43 2.86
C GLY A 159 -3.67 9.94 4.30
N GLU A 160 -4.87 9.55 4.73
CA GLU A 160 -5.08 8.96 6.06
C GLU A 160 -4.69 7.48 6.09
N VAL A 161 -4.26 6.98 7.24
CA VAL A 161 -3.90 5.58 7.42
C VAL A 161 -5.09 4.64 7.16
N ASP A 162 -4.88 3.61 6.34
CA ASP A 162 -5.87 2.55 6.14
C ASP A 162 -5.69 1.49 7.22
N LYS A 163 -6.55 1.54 8.25
CA LYS A 163 -6.51 0.58 9.36
C LYS A 163 -6.89 -0.85 8.95
N SER A 164 -7.45 -1.06 7.76
CA SER A 164 -7.77 -2.38 7.20
C SER A 164 -6.53 -3.08 6.64
N SER A 165 -5.45 -2.32 6.38
CA SER A 165 -4.13 -2.84 5.99
C SER A 165 -3.36 -3.54 7.12
N LEU A 166 -3.97 -3.66 8.32
CA LEU A 166 -3.42 -4.41 9.43
C LEU A 166 -3.13 -5.84 8.97
N HIS A 167 -1.87 -6.26 9.05
CA HIS A 167 -1.45 -7.55 8.55
C HIS A 167 -0.35 -8.16 9.42
N GLY A 168 -0.21 -9.48 9.35
CA GLY A 168 0.80 -10.23 10.09
C GLY A 168 1.33 -11.41 9.28
N ALA A 169 2.41 -12.02 9.76
CA ALA A 169 2.94 -13.26 9.21
C ALA A 169 2.60 -14.42 10.15
N CYS A 170 1.78 -15.33 9.66
CA CYS A 170 1.38 -16.52 10.40
C CYS A 170 2.61 -17.37 10.75
N PRO A 171 2.59 -18.11 11.87
CA PRO A 171 3.65 -19.04 12.19
C PRO A 171 3.89 -20.04 11.06
N VAL A 172 5.14 -20.26 10.70
CA VAL A 172 5.53 -21.37 9.83
C VAL A 172 5.41 -22.66 10.65
N LEU A 173 4.61 -23.61 10.19
CA LEU A 173 4.39 -24.90 10.85
C LEU A 173 5.30 -25.99 10.27
N ASN A 174 5.68 -25.85 9.00
CA ASN A 174 6.53 -26.78 8.29
C ASN A 174 7.47 -26.02 7.33
N ASP A 175 8.70 -26.53 7.17
CA ASP A 175 9.77 -25.94 6.33
C ASP A 175 10.16 -24.47 6.69
N GLN A 176 10.45 -23.64 5.68
CA GLN A 176 10.96 -22.28 5.81
C GLN A 176 10.31 -21.32 4.80
N LYS A 177 9.87 -20.17 5.29
CA LYS A 177 9.35 -19.08 4.46
C LYS A 177 10.44 -18.07 4.16
N TYR A 178 10.68 -17.82 2.87
CA TYR A 178 11.42 -16.68 2.36
C TYR A 178 10.45 -15.71 1.70
N ALA A 179 10.56 -14.43 2.07
CA ALA A 179 9.76 -13.37 1.47
C ALA A 179 10.58 -12.07 1.39
N ALA A 180 10.13 -11.12 0.58
CA ALA A 180 10.76 -9.82 0.47
C ALA A 180 9.73 -8.70 0.46
N ASN A 181 9.92 -7.71 1.33
CA ASN A 181 9.08 -6.50 1.38
C ASN A 181 9.72 -5.41 0.52
N LEU A 182 8.91 -4.77 -0.30
CA LEU A 182 9.19 -3.49 -0.90
C LEU A 182 8.14 -2.50 -0.41
N TRP A 183 8.58 -1.49 0.35
CA TRP A 183 7.73 -0.38 0.74
C TRP A 183 7.92 0.77 -0.23
N VAL A 184 6.81 1.35 -0.67
CA VAL A 184 6.80 2.52 -1.54
C VAL A 184 6.13 3.68 -0.82
N TRP A 185 6.76 4.84 -0.92
CA TRP A 185 6.37 6.09 -0.29
C TRP A 185 5.60 6.98 -1.26
N ASN A 186 4.65 7.76 -0.75
CA ASN A 186 3.93 8.74 -1.58
C ASN A 186 4.71 10.04 -1.81
N THR A 187 5.85 10.20 -1.13
CA THR A 187 6.80 11.31 -1.29
C THR A 187 8.23 10.77 -1.12
N PRO A 188 9.27 11.56 -1.44
CA PRO A 188 10.65 11.20 -1.15
C PRO A 188 10.85 10.90 0.33
N ARG A 189 11.44 9.74 0.62
CA ARG A 189 11.75 9.32 1.98
C ARG A 189 12.88 10.16 2.58
N THR A 190 13.05 10.04 3.89
CA THR A 190 14.10 10.75 4.63
C THR A 190 15.48 10.56 3.99
N GLY A 191 16.19 11.68 3.78
CA GLY A 191 17.53 11.70 3.21
C GLY A 191 17.59 11.96 1.71
N TYR A 192 16.44 12.13 1.05
CA TYR A 192 16.35 12.49 -0.36
C TYR A 192 15.85 13.93 -0.51
N ASP A 193 16.25 14.57 -1.60
CA ASP A 193 15.75 15.89 -1.95
C ASP A 193 14.23 15.85 -2.16
N GLY A 194 13.53 16.84 -1.62
CA GLY A 194 12.06 16.90 -1.64
C GLY A 194 11.38 16.10 -0.52
N SER A 195 12.12 15.45 0.40
CA SER A 195 11.51 14.76 1.53
C SER A 195 10.77 15.75 2.44
N PRO A 196 9.50 15.51 2.81
CA PRO A 196 8.77 16.38 3.72
C PRO A 196 9.45 16.50 5.09
N ILE A 197 9.72 17.73 5.52
CA ILE A 197 10.34 18.02 6.82
C ILE A 197 9.34 18.79 7.68
N LYS A 198 9.18 18.35 8.94
CA LYS A 198 8.31 19.05 9.89
C LYS A 198 8.75 20.49 10.07
N LYS A 199 7.78 21.40 10.18
CA LYS A 199 8.00 22.85 10.35
C LYS A 199 9.02 23.19 11.44
N LYS A 200 9.02 22.48 12.56
CA LYS A 200 9.93 22.71 13.69
C LYS A 200 11.42 22.50 13.36
N PHE A 201 11.74 21.75 12.30
CA PHE A 201 13.10 21.44 11.87
C PHE A 201 13.53 22.21 10.60
N GLN A 202 12.63 22.97 9.99
CA GLN A 202 12.95 23.80 8.83
C GLN A 202 13.89 24.95 9.27
N GLY A 203 15.11 24.99 8.73
CA GLY A 203 16.14 25.99 9.07
C GLY A 203 17.28 25.51 9.98
N SER A 204 17.31 24.24 10.39
CA SER A 204 18.45 23.62 11.08
C SER A 204 19.57 23.25 10.09
N GLU A 205 20.86 23.38 10.47
CA GLU A 205 22.01 23.02 9.62
C GLU A 205 21.87 21.57 9.10
N GLY A 206 21.95 21.40 7.76
CA GLY A 206 21.66 20.13 7.08
C GLY A 206 20.20 19.96 6.62
N ALA A 207 19.37 21.01 6.70
CA ALA A 207 18.17 21.11 5.89
C ALA A 207 18.57 21.56 4.47
N THR A 208 18.72 20.62 3.55
CA THR A 208 18.72 20.95 2.12
C THR A 208 17.46 21.77 1.87
N VAL A 209 17.64 22.96 1.31
CA VAL A 209 16.55 23.85 0.93
C VAL A 209 15.57 23.01 0.11
N VAL A 210 14.37 22.87 0.67
CA VAL A 210 13.23 22.20 0.07
C VAL A 210 13.10 22.74 -1.36
N SER A 211 13.36 21.90 -2.36
CA SER A 211 12.88 22.25 -3.69
C SER A 211 11.36 22.30 -3.58
N SER A 212 10.78 23.38 -4.09
CA SER A 212 9.35 23.64 -4.15
C SER A 212 8.66 22.69 -5.15
N VAL A 213 8.82 21.39 -4.97
CA VAL A 213 8.37 20.36 -5.92
C VAL A 213 7.32 19.44 -5.28
N ASN A 214 7.25 19.38 -3.95
CA ASN A 214 6.28 18.58 -3.20
C ASN A 214 5.27 19.42 -2.42
N THR A 215 4.86 20.57 -2.96
CA THR A 215 3.78 21.33 -2.32
C THR A 215 2.45 20.60 -2.54
N LYS A 216 1.83 20.16 -1.44
CA LYS A 216 0.51 19.51 -1.46
C LYS A 216 -0.53 20.42 -2.12
N ILE A 217 -1.22 19.91 -3.12
CA ILE A 217 -2.33 20.56 -3.80
C ILE A 217 -3.59 19.70 -3.59
N ASN A 218 -4.69 20.32 -3.20
CA ASN A 218 -6.00 19.67 -3.17
C ASN A 218 -6.67 19.82 -4.54
N GLY A 219 -6.77 18.72 -5.28
CA GLY A 219 -7.53 18.65 -6.52
C GLY A 219 -8.99 18.32 -6.22
N VAL A 220 -9.91 19.21 -6.61
CA VAL A 220 -11.35 19.00 -6.48
C VAL A 220 -11.95 18.86 -7.86
N PHE A 221 -12.45 17.67 -8.18
CA PHE A 221 -13.05 17.34 -9.46
C PHE A 221 -14.55 17.30 -9.33
N SER A 222 -15.26 17.96 -10.25
CA SER A 222 -16.71 17.95 -10.27
C SER A 222 -17.27 17.94 -11.68
N ASN A 223 -18.51 17.49 -11.82
CA ASN A 223 -19.26 17.53 -13.06
C ASN A 223 -20.35 18.60 -12.95
N SER A 224 -20.31 19.60 -13.83
CA SER A 224 -21.28 20.69 -13.84
C SER A 224 -22.69 20.25 -14.26
N GLY A 225 -22.84 19.06 -14.85
CA GLY A 225 -24.10 18.53 -15.38
C GLY A 225 -24.63 19.27 -16.60
N LYS A 226 -23.87 20.23 -17.14
CA LYS A 226 -24.29 21.05 -18.30
C LYS A 226 -24.03 20.38 -19.64
N ASN A 227 -23.04 19.49 -19.71
CA ASN A 227 -22.65 18.80 -20.93
C ASN A 227 -23.15 17.34 -20.91
N PRO A 228 -24.17 16.98 -21.70
CA PRO A 228 -24.69 15.61 -21.74
C PRO A 228 -23.65 14.55 -22.14
N MET A 229 -22.58 14.95 -22.84
CA MET A 229 -21.49 14.04 -23.20
C MET A 229 -20.65 13.61 -21.98
N MET A 230 -20.79 14.27 -20.84
CA MET A 230 -20.05 13.97 -19.61
C MET A 230 -20.88 13.14 -18.61
N ASP A 231 -22.07 12.69 -18.97
CA ASP A 231 -22.99 12.03 -18.04
C ASP A 231 -22.44 10.72 -17.45
N GLN A 232 -21.52 10.06 -18.15
CA GLN A 232 -20.85 8.82 -17.74
C GLN A 232 -19.33 9.00 -17.61
N ALA A 233 -18.87 10.21 -17.30
CA ALA A 233 -17.45 10.49 -17.18
C ALA A 233 -16.80 9.74 -16.00
N GLU A 234 -15.58 9.27 -16.23
CA GLU A 234 -14.71 8.63 -15.24
C GLU A 234 -13.47 9.49 -15.05
N LEU A 235 -13.03 9.64 -13.80
CA LEU A 235 -11.77 10.28 -13.46
C LEU A 235 -10.68 9.20 -13.34
N LEU A 236 -9.52 9.50 -13.91
CA LEU A 236 -8.34 8.65 -13.88
C LEU A 236 -7.14 9.46 -13.39
N TYR A 237 -6.32 8.85 -12.56
CA TYR A 237 -4.95 9.32 -12.36
C TYR A 237 -4.09 8.67 -13.43
N MET A 238 -3.53 9.47 -14.34
CA MET A 238 -2.90 8.99 -15.57
C MET A 238 -3.84 8.04 -16.33
N ASP A 239 -3.56 6.75 -16.40
CA ASP A 239 -4.37 5.72 -17.04
C ASP A 239 -5.15 4.84 -16.05
N THR A 240 -4.98 5.06 -14.75
CA THR A 240 -5.58 4.26 -13.67
C THR A 240 -6.92 4.84 -13.24
N PHE A 241 -7.97 4.02 -13.26
CA PHE A 241 -9.30 4.42 -12.81
C PHE A 241 -9.28 4.86 -11.35
N TRP A 242 -9.82 6.06 -11.09
CA TRP A 242 -9.86 6.65 -9.76
C TRP A 242 -11.27 6.70 -9.19
N GLY A 243 -12.24 7.12 -9.99
CA GLY A 243 -13.62 7.25 -9.52
C GLY A 243 -14.57 7.71 -10.61
N LYS A 244 -15.87 7.58 -10.33
CA LYS A 244 -16.91 8.11 -11.24
C LYS A 244 -17.02 9.62 -11.06
N LEU A 245 -17.19 10.32 -12.18
CA LEU A 245 -17.36 11.76 -12.26
C LEU A 245 -18.54 12.08 -13.21
N GLY A 246 -19.57 11.23 -13.20
CA GLY A 246 -20.74 11.35 -14.03
C GLY A 246 -21.72 12.42 -13.55
N LYS A 247 -22.86 12.51 -14.23
CA LYS A 247 -23.90 13.48 -13.88
C LYS A 247 -24.54 13.13 -12.54
N ASN A 248 -24.49 14.07 -11.61
CA ASN A 248 -24.94 13.96 -10.21
C ASN A 248 -24.05 13.08 -9.30
N ASP A 249 -22.88 12.63 -9.77
CA ASP A 249 -21.90 12.01 -8.87
C ASP A 249 -21.31 13.07 -7.92
N PRO A 250 -20.90 12.68 -6.69
CA PRO A 250 -20.31 13.61 -5.74
C PRO A 250 -18.95 14.14 -6.23
N ASP A 251 -18.61 15.35 -5.79
CA ASP A 251 -17.28 15.92 -6.02
C ASP A 251 -16.18 15.00 -5.45
N LEU A 252 -15.13 14.78 -6.23
CA LEU A 252 -13.97 14.01 -5.82
C LEU A 252 -12.88 14.95 -5.35
N SER A 253 -12.47 14.86 -4.09
CA SER A 253 -11.33 15.61 -3.55
C SER A 253 -10.14 14.67 -3.35
N VAL A 254 -8.99 15.04 -3.88
CA VAL A 254 -7.76 14.24 -3.84
C VAL A 254 -6.57 15.09 -3.44
N ASN A 255 -5.62 14.47 -2.76
CA ASN A 255 -4.30 15.05 -2.58
C ASN A 255 -3.47 14.78 -3.85
N THR A 256 -2.84 15.82 -4.40
CA THR A 256 -2.07 15.73 -5.63
C THR A 256 -0.90 16.73 -5.60
N TYR A 257 0.05 16.61 -6.53
CA TYR A 257 1.33 17.33 -6.49
C TYR A 257 1.70 17.89 -7.86
N GLN A 258 2.70 18.76 -7.91
CA GLN A 258 3.22 19.34 -9.15
C GLN A 258 3.47 18.25 -10.21
N GLY A 259 2.93 18.43 -11.41
CA GLY A 259 3.11 17.51 -12.53
C GLY A 259 2.14 16.32 -12.58
N HIS A 260 1.36 16.05 -11.52
CA HIS A 260 0.33 15.01 -11.55
C HIS A 260 -0.67 15.26 -12.68
N THR A 261 -0.98 14.21 -13.44
CA THR A 261 -1.88 14.28 -14.59
C THR A 261 -3.16 13.49 -14.33
N TRP A 262 -4.29 14.18 -14.44
CA TRP A 262 -5.63 13.62 -14.25
C TRP A 262 -6.39 13.63 -15.56
N ASN A 263 -6.91 12.47 -15.95
CA ASN A 263 -7.64 12.27 -17.19
C ASN A 263 -9.12 12.04 -16.92
N VAL A 264 -9.97 12.56 -17.81
CA VAL A 264 -11.39 12.26 -17.85
C VAL A 264 -11.65 11.39 -19.05
N LYS A 265 -12.31 10.26 -18.82
CA LYS A 265 -12.64 9.28 -19.86
C LYS A 265 -14.16 9.17 -20.00
N VAL A 266 -14.63 9.15 -21.24
CA VAL A 266 -16.02 8.88 -21.60
C VAL A 266 -16.00 7.86 -22.73
N ASP A 267 -16.81 6.80 -22.64
CA ASP A 267 -16.94 5.77 -23.66
C ASP A 267 -15.59 5.21 -24.17
N GLY A 268 -14.66 4.97 -23.26
CA GLY A 268 -13.36 4.41 -23.61
C GLY A 268 -12.30 5.43 -24.05
N LYS A 269 -12.64 6.71 -24.24
CA LYS A 269 -11.74 7.75 -24.77
C LYS A 269 -11.45 8.84 -23.76
N ILE A 270 -10.19 9.28 -23.69
CA ILE A 270 -9.81 10.45 -22.89
C ILE A 270 -10.36 11.70 -23.60
N VAL A 271 -11.23 12.44 -22.91
CA VAL A 271 -11.88 13.65 -23.41
C VAL A 271 -11.35 14.92 -22.76
N LYS A 272 -10.69 14.82 -21.60
CA LYS A 272 -10.06 15.93 -20.91
C LYS A 272 -8.83 15.46 -20.14
N THR A 273 -7.83 16.33 -20.04
CA THR A 273 -6.62 16.13 -19.23
C THR A 273 -6.34 17.41 -18.44
N TRP A 274 -5.99 17.25 -17.17
CA TRP A 274 -5.48 18.31 -16.31
C TRP A 274 -4.11 17.94 -15.78
N GLU A 275 -3.19 18.88 -15.86
CA GLU A 275 -1.88 18.77 -15.23
C GLU A 275 -1.86 19.73 -14.03
N ILE A 276 -1.54 19.18 -12.87
CA ILE A 276 -1.48 19.94 -11.62
C ILE A 276 -0.24 20.81 -11.61
N ARG A 277 -0.42 22.10 -11.33
CA ARG A 277 0.69 23.05 -11.23
C ARG A 277 0.59 23.93 -10.00
N GLU A 278 1.64 24.02 -9.20
CA GLU A 278 1.70 24.83 -7.97
C GLU A 278 1.34 26.29 -8.19
N LYS A 279 1.71 26.85 -9.35
CA LYS A 279 1.36 28.23 -9.75
C LYS A 279 -0.15 28.49 -9.78
N ASN A 280 -0.98 27.45 -9.85
CA ASN A 280 -2.44 27.55 -9.86
C ASN A 280 -3.03 27.53 -8.43
N GLY A 281 -2.20 27.48 -7.39
CA GLY A 281 -2.59 27.48 -6.00
C GLY A 281 -2.74 26.08 -5.38
N LEU A 282 -2.89 26.08 -4.05
CA LEU A 282 -2.97 24.87 -3.21
C LEU A 282 -4.32 24.16 -3.28
N VAL A 283 -5.33 24.77 -3.91
CA VAL A 283 -6.64 24.16 -4.15
C VAL A 283 -7.00 24.41 -5.61
N GLN A 284 -7.12 23.35 -6.39
CA GLN A 284 -7.40 23.41 -7.83
C GLN A 284 -8.75 22.75 -8.10
N LYS A 285 -9.71 23.56 -8.55
CA LYS A 285 -11.04 23.08 -8.92
C LYS A 285 -11.08 22.78 -10.42
N MET A 286 -11.39 21.55 -10.75
CA MET A 286 -11.39 21.01 -12.11
C MET A 286 -12.81 20.54 -12.43
N VAL A 287 -13.50 21.31 -13.27
CA VAL A 287 -14.92 21.08 -13.57
C VAL A 287 -15.07 20.65 -15.02
N ILE A 288 -15.79 19.56 -15.27
CA ILE A 288 -16.24 19.13 -16.61
C ILE A 288 -17.68 19.54 -16.92
#